data_AF-A0A4Q4YK24-F1
#
_entry.id   AF-A0A4Q4YK24-F1
#
_cell.length_a   1.000
_cell.length_b   1.000
_cell.length_c   1.000
_cell.angle_alpha   90.00
_cell.angle_beta   90.00
_cell.angle_gamma   90.00
#
_symmetry.space_group_name_H-M   'P 1'
#
loop_
_entity.id
_entity.type
_entity.pdbx_description
1 polymer ?
#
loop_
_entity_poly.entity_id
_entity_poly.type
_entity_poly.pdbx_seq_one_letter_code
_entity_poly.pdbx_strand_id
1 'polypeptide(L)' 'MPTQVLRGRYTDEAVIRRELANFFPNGRVLVQWERNRFFCTIPKALTEEQYDALVDAIEADHYANEKRAA' A
#
# COMPACT_ATOMS: atom_id res chain seq x y z
N MET A 1 -6.50 9.57 -13.66
CA MET A 1 -6.19 8.57 -12.60
C MET A 1 -6.14 9.30 -11.28
N PRO A 2 -6.92 8.89 -10.27
CA PRO A 2 -6.80 9.48 -8.93
C PRO A 2 -5.44 9.15 -8.30
N THR A 3 -4.98 10.05 -7.43
CA THR A 3 -3.81 9.83 -6.57
C THR A 3 -4.30 9.64 -5.14
N GLN A 4 -4.10 8.45 -4.60
CA GLN A 4 -4.38 8.11 -3.20
C GLN A 4 -3.11 8.38 -2.39
N VAL A 5 -3.23 9.11 -1.29
CA VAL A 5 -2.11 9.36 -0.37
C VAL A 5 -2.25 8.46 0.84
N LEU A 6 -1.26 7.61 1.07
CA LEU A 6 -1.20 6.71 2.22
C LEU A 6 -0.08 7.15 3.16
N ARG A 7 -0.35 7.12 4.47
CA ARG A 7 0.71 7.21 5.48
C ARG A 7 1.23 5.81 5.74
N GLY A 8 2.55 5.67 5.86
CA GLY A 8 3.21 4.40 6.13
C GLY A 8 4.67 4.65 6.51
N ARG A 9 5.46 3.59 6.61
CA ARG A 9 6.93 3.59 6.68
C ARG A 9 7.48 3.20 5.30
N TYR A 10 8.74 3.54 5.02
CA TYR A 10 9.34 3.21 3.72
C TYR A 10 9.36 1.69 3.45
N THR A 11 9.40 0.87 4.51
CA THR A 11 9.36 -0.59 4.46
C THR A 11 8.07 -1.14 3.84
N ASP A 12 7.02 -0.33 3.84
CA ASP A 12 5.67 -0.78 3.47
C ASP A 12 5.48 -0.75 1.96
N GLU A 13 6.44 -0.17 1.21
CA GLU A 13 6.35 -0.03 -0.24
C GLU A 13 6.11 -1.37 -0.94
N ALA A 14 6.76 -2.44 -0.47
CA ALA A 14 6.62 -3.77 -1.04
C ALA A 14 5.20 -4.32 -0.88
N VAL A 15 4.61 -4.15 0.31
CA VAL A 15 3.23 -4.57 0.61
C VAL A 15 2.24 -3.73 -0.18
N ILE A 16 2.42 -2.41 -0.18
CA ILE A 16 1.54 -1.48 -0.91
C ILE A 16 1.54 -1.82 -2.40
N ARG A 17 2.70 -2.02 -3.03
CA ARG A 17 2.78 -2.41 -4.44
C ARG A 17 2.11 -3.75 -4.70
N ARG A 18 2.32 -4.75 -3.84
CA ARG A 18 1.72 -6.08 -3.97
C ARG A 18 0.20 -6.01 -3.91
N GLU A 19 -0.37 -5.39 -2.89
CA GLU A 19 -1.81 -5.31 -2.71
C GLU A 19 -2.47 -4.44 -3.79
N LEU A 20 -1.86 -3.31 -4.17
CA LEU A 20 -2.39 -2.51 -5.28
C LEU A 20 -2.35 -3.25 -6.62
N ALA A 21 -1.33 -4.08 -6.87
CA ALA A 21 -1.29 -4.95 -8.05
C ALA A 21 -2.38 -6.04 -7.99
N ASN A 22 -2.70 -6.57 -6.80
CA ASN A 22 -3.81 -7.50 -6.61
C ASN A 22 -5.17 -6.84 -6.88
N PHE A 23 -5.37 -5.60 -6.45
CA PHE A 23 -6.61 -4.86 -6.71
C PHE A 23 -6.76 -4.40 -8.16
N PHE A 24 -5.63 -4.16 -8.84
CA PHE A 24 -5.58 -3.64 -10.20
C PHE A 24 -4.66 -4.48 -11.10
N PRO A 25 -4.98 -5.76 -11.36
CA PRO A 25 -4.06 -6.68 -12.06
C PRO A 25 -3.72 -6.24 -13.49
N ASN A 26 -4.67 -5.58 -14.17
CA ASN A 26 -4.48 -5.00 -15.51
C ASN A 26 -4.32 -3.48 -15.48
N GLY A 27 -4.25 -2.88 -14.29
CA GLY A 27 -4.23 -1.45 -14.10
C GLY A 27 -2.81 -0.92 -13.94
N ARG A 28 -2.55 0.29 -14.46
CA ARG A 28 -1.29 0.97 -14.19
C ARG A 28 -1.31 1.51 -12.77
N VAL A 29 -0.43 0.96 -11.93
CA VAL A 29 -0.18 1.40 -10.55
C VAL A 29 1.18 2.07 -10.50
N LEU A 30 1.24 3.28 -9.96
CA LEU A 30 2.49 3.97 -9.63
C LEU A 30 2.50 4.26 -8.15
N VAL A 31 3.58 3.87 -7.47
CA VAL A 31 3.79 4.13 -6.05
C VAL A 31 5.06 4.97 -5.93
N GLN A 32 4.93 6.14 -5.32
CA GLN A 32 6.05 7.04 -5.06
C GLN A 32 6.11 7.35 -3.57
N TRP A 33 7.28 7.25 -2.96
CA TRP A 33 7.49 7.62 -1.57
C TRP A 33 8.07 9.03 -1.48
N GLU A 34 7.38 9.93 -0.79
CA GLU A 34 7.85 11.30 -0.55
C GLU A 34 7.41 11.80 0.83
N ARG A 35 8.35 12.37 1.61
CA ARG A 35 8.09 13.00 2.92
C ARG A 35 7.24 12.13 3.88
N ASN A 36 7.61 10.87 4.05
CA ASN A 36 6.91 9.89 4.90
C ASN A 36 5.47 9.54 4.44
N ARG A 37 5.21 9.66 3.14
CA ARG A 37 3.91 9.33 2.54
C ARG A 37 4.10 8.60 1.22
N PHE A 38 3.18 7.68 0.92
CA PHE A 38 3.07 7.05 -0.39
C PHE A 38 2.03 7.79 -1.22
N PHE A 39 2.46 8.27 -2.37
CA PHE A 39 1.61 8.80 -3.43
C PHE A 39 1.36 7.67 -4.42
N CYS A 40 0.15 7.13 -4.38
CA CYS A 40 -0.26 5.99 -5.19
C CYS A 40 -1.18 6.48 -6.31
N THR A 41 -0.69 6.55 -7.54
CA THR A 41 -1.54 6.79 -8.72
C THR A 41 -2.12 5.47 -9.19
N ILE A 42 -3.44 5.35 -9.08
CA ILE A 42 -4.19 4.11 -9.32
C ILE A 42 -5.29 4.32 -10.37
N PRO A 43 -5.75 3.27 -11.06
CA PRO A 43 -6.73 3.40 -12.14
C PRO A 43 -8.08 3.96 -11.69
N LYS A 44 -8.54 3.53 -10.50
CA LYS A 44 -9.76 4.00 -9.82
C LYS A 44 -9.47 4.16 -8.33
N ALA A 45 -10.27 4.96 -7.63
CA ALA A 45 -10.15 5.08 -6.18
C ALA A 45 -10.40 3.72 -5.51
N LEU A 46 -9.72 3.46 -4.39
CA LEU A 46 -9.99 2.29 -3.57
C LEU A 46 -11.41 2.38 -3.00
N THR A 47 -12.11 1.25 -2.94
CA THR A 47 -13.31 1.16 -2.09
C THR A 47 -12.89 1.15 -0.63
N GLU A 48 -13.84 1.39 0.27
CA GLU A 48 -13.60 1.33 1.72
C GLU A 48 -13.01 -0.03 2.12
N GLU A 49 -13.58 -1.13 1.64
CA GLU A 49 -13.09 -2.49 1.87
C GLU A 49 -11.67 -2.74 1.36
N GLN A 50 -11.31 -2.17 0.20
CA GLN A 50 -9.96 -2.29 -0.36
C GLN A 50 -8.96 -1.46 0.44
N TYR A 51 -9.39 -0.31 0.95
CA TYR A 51 -8.57 0.54 1.80
C TYR A 51 -8.29 -0.17 3.13
N ASP A 52 -9.31 -0.73 3.78
CA ASP A 52 -9.15 -1.46 5.04
C ASP A 52 -8.25 -2.69 4.86
N ALA A 53 -8.47 -3.48 3.80
CA ALA A 53 -7.62 -4.63 3.49
C ALA A 53 -6.15 -4.23 3.24
N LEU A 54 -5.91 -3.06 2.64
CA LEU A 54 -4.55 -2.54 2.43
C LEU A 54 -3.89 -2.15 3.76
N VAL A 55 -4.64 -1.51 4.66
CA VAL A 55 -4.16 -1.12 5.99
C VAL A 55 -3.86 -2.35 6.84
N ASP A 56 -4.77 -3.33 6.87
CA ASP A 56 -4.57 -4.61 7.57
C ASP A 56 -3.33 -5.35 7.05
N ALA A 57 -3.09 -5.34 5.74
CA ALA A 57 -1.90 -5.97 5.15
C ALA A 57 -0.60 -5.29 5.56
N ILE A 58 -0.60 -3.95 5.67
CA ILE A 58 0.55 -3.18 6.14
C ILE A 58 0.82 -3.47 7.62
N GLU A 59 -0.21 -3.47 8.46
CA GLU A 59 -0.06 -3.78 9.88
C GLU A 59 0.41 -5.23 10.10
N ALA A 60 -0.13 -6.20 9.37
CA ALA A 60 0.30 -7.59 9.44
C ALA A 60 1.78 -7.78 9.08
N ASP A 61 2.29 -7.03 8.09
CA ASP A 61 3.70 -7.06 7.72
C ASP A 61 4.59 -6.44 8.81
N HIS A 62 4.15 -5.36 9.46
CA HIS A 62 4.85 -4.79 10.62
C HIS A 62 5.01 -5.81 11.75
N TYR A 63 3.92 -6.48 12.12
CA TYR A 63 3.95 -7.53 13.16
C TYR A 63 4.83 -8.73 12.76
N ALA A 64 4.82 -9.12 11.48
CA ALA A 64 5.64 -10.21 10.98
C ALA A 64 7.15 -9.87 11.02
N ASN A 65 7.50 -8.62 10.70
CA ASN A 65 8.88 -8.14 10.77
C ASN A 65 9.37 -7.94 12.21
N GLU A 66 8.52 -7.48 13.13
CA GLU A 66 8.89 -7.41 14.56
C GLU A 66 9.21 -8.79 15.14
N LYS A 67 8.47 -9.84 14.74
CA LYS A 67 8.78 -11.22 15.18
C LYS A 67 10.05 -11.82 14.58
N ARG A 68 10.55 -11.31 13.44
CA ARG A 68 11.80 -11.77 12.83
C ARG A 68 13.04 -11.11 13.42
N ALA A 69 12.87 -9.98 14.10
CA ALA A 69 13.95 -9.24 14.75
C ALA A 69 14.16 -9.63 16.22
N ALA A 70 13.35 -10.56 16.75
CA ALA A 70 13.38 -11.04 18.14
C ALA A 70 14.06 -12.40 18.27
#